data_AF-A0A0F7KBH6-F1
#
_entry.id   AF-A0A0F7KBH6-F1
#
_cell.length_a   1.000
_cell.length_b   1.000
_cell.length_c   1.000
_cell.angle_alpha   90.00
_cell.angle_beta   90.00
_cell.angle_gamma   90.00
#
_symmetry.space_group_name_H-M   'P 1'
#
loop_
_entity.id
_entity.type
_entity.pdbx_description
1 polymer ?
#
loop_
_entity_poly.entity_id
_entity_poly.type
_entity_poly.pdbx_seq_one_letter_code
_entity_poly.pdbx_strand_id
1 'polypeptide(L)'
;MSMNAFIINHMKTLEMIGVLMRISNFTLVSWLGPESPFMLVWAINTCDSLLLTWCAFLRKDAAYTLLNIFWILMGVIVIARTVGFLGLT
;
A
#
# COMPACT_ATOMS: atom_id res chain seq x y z
N MET A 1 -13.58 7.90 -20.00
CA MET A 1 -13.95 8.18 -18.60
C MET A 1 -12.71 8.67 -17.87
N SER A 2 -12.81 9.67 -17.00
CA SER A 2 -11.66 10.09 -16.19
C SER A 2 -11.31 9.02 -15.15
N MET A 3 -10.03 8.90 -14.78
CA MET A 3 -9.57 7.95 -13.75
C MET A 3 -10.36 8.12 -12.44
N ASN A 4 -10.65 9.36 -12.06
CA ASN A 4 -11.45 9.68 -10.88
C ASN A 4 -12.89 9.16 -10.99
N ALA A 5 -13.54 9.28 -12.16
CA ALA A 5 -14.88 8.76 -12.35
C ALA A 5 -14.92 7.22 -12.21
N PHE A 6 -13.89 6.53 -12.70
CA PHE A 6 -13.77 5.08 -12.51
C PHE A 6 -13.67 4.71 -11.04
N ILE A 7 -12.80 5.38 -10.28
CA ILE A 7 -12.60 5.12 -8.85
C ILE A 7 -13.87 5.41 -8.06
N ILE A 8 -14.55 6.53 -8.32
CA ILE A 8 -15.79 6.88 -7.62
C ILE A 8 -16.88 5.82 -7.87
N ASN A 9 -17.02 5.36 -9.12
CA ASN A 9 -18.03 4.35 -9.48
C ASN A 9 -17.76 2.97 -8.86
N HIS A 10 -16.50 2.63 -8.57
CA HIS A 10 -16.10 1.32 -8.02
C HIS A 10 -15.48 1.41 -6.62
N MET A 11 -15.70 2.53 -5.91
CA MET A 11 -14.94 2.90 -4.71
C MET A 11 -14.96 1.81 -3.64
N LYS A 12 -16.14 1.28 -3.29
CA LYS A 12 -16.28 0.22 -2.28
C LYS A 12 -15.51 -1.04 -2.65
N THR A 13 -15.55 -1.43 -3.92
CA THR A 13 -14.82 -2.61 -4.41
C THR A 13 -13.32 -2.39 -4.35
N LEU A 14 -12.85 -1.22 -4.76
CA LEU A 14 -11.43 -0.86 -4.70
C LEU A 14 -10.91 -0.76 -3.27
N GLU A 15 -11.69 -0.18 -2.35
CA GLU A 15 -11.39 -0.17 -0.92
C GLU A 15 -11.28 -1.59 -0.36
N MET A 16 -12.23 -2.47 -0.67
CA MET A 16 -12.18 -3.88 -0.24
C MET A 16 -10.98 -4.61 -0.81
N ILE A 17 -10.63 -4.40 -2.08
CA ILE A 17 -9.42 -4.97 -2.69
C ILE A 17 -8.17 -4.49 -1.94
N GLY A 18 -8.08 -3.19 -1.65
CA GLY A 18 -6.98 -2.60 -0.85
C GLY A 18 -6.85 -3.23 0.54
N VAL A 19 -7.98 -3.36 1.26
CA VAL A 19 -8.01 -3.99 2.59
C VAL A 19 -7.60 -5.46 2.54
N LEU A 20 -8.09 -6.22 1.56
CA LEU A 20 -7.73 -7.63 1.41
C LEU A 20 -6.25 -7.81 1.11
N MET A 21 -5.69 -6.99 0.20
CA MET A 21 -4.24 -6.97 -0.06
C MET A 21 -3.47 -6.74 1.24
N ARG A 22 -3.91 -5.79 2.07
CA ARG A 22 -3.27 -5.48 3.35
C ARG A 22 -3.31 -6.64 4.34
N ILE A 23 -4.47 -7.28 4.50
CA ILE A 23 -4.63 -8.42 5.40
C ILE A 23 -3.74 -9.58 4.95
N SER A 24 -3.78 -9.93 3.66
CA SER A 24 -2.93 -10.98 3.10
C SER A 24 -1.45 -10.70 3.30
N ASN A 25 -1.03 -9.44 3.10
CA ASN A 25 0.36 -9.03 3.23
C ASN A 25 0.86 -9.14 4.68
N PHE A 26 0.12 -8.59 5.65
CA PHE A 26 0.49 -8.70 7.06
C PHE A 26 0.42 -10.13 7.57
N THR A 27 -0.50 -10.95 7.06
CA THR A 27 -0.57 -12.37 7.39
C THR A 27 0.70 -13.09 6.92
N LEU A 28 1.12 -12.84 5.69
CA LEU A 28 2.34 -13.43 5.13
C LEU A 28 3.59 -13.08 5.96
N VAL A 29 3.74 -11.81 6.32
CA VAL A 29 4.85 -11.34 7.17
C VAL A 29 4.78 -11.95 8.57
N SER A 30 3.58 -12.05 9.16
CA SER A 30 3.40 -12.59 10.50
C SER A 30 3.69 -14.09 10.58
N TRP A 31 3.45 -14.85 9.49
CA TRP A 31 3.69 -16.29 9.44
C TRP A 31 5.12 -16.65 9.07
N LEU A 32 5.69 -16.01 8.06
CA LEU A 32 7.03 -16.33 7.56
C LEU A 32 8.13 -15.56 8.29
N GLY A 33 7.79 -14.46 8.96
CA GLY A 33 8.75 -13.63 9.68
C GLY A 33 9.92 -13.22 8.77
N PRO A 34 11.17 -13.51 9.15
CA PRO A 34 12.36 -13.20 8.35
C PRO A 34 12.39 -13.88 6.98
N GLU A 35 11.75 -15.03 6.82
CA GLU A 35 11.70 -15.80 5.56
C GLU A 35 10.65 -15.27 4.57
N SER A 36 9.90 -14.22 4.95
CA SER A 36 8.92 -13.61 4.06
C SER A 36 9.62 -13.02 2.81
N PRO A 37 8.98 -13.05 1.62
CA PRO A 37 9.51 -12.39 0.45
C PRO A 37 9.40 -10.86 0.63
N PHE A 38 10.34 -10.30 1.39
CA PHE A 38 10.26 -8.97 1.96
C PHE A 38 10.02 -7.89 0.89
N MET A 39 10.77 -7.92 -0.22
CA MET A 39 10.58 -6.97 -1.31
C MET A 39 9.19 -7.07 -1.96
N LEU A 40 8.65 -8.28 -2.13
CA LEU A 40 7.32 -8.50 -2.71
C LEU A 40 6.23 -7.97 -1.78
N VAL A 41 6.35 -8.25 -0.48
CA VAL A 41 5.45 -7.76 0.56
C VAL A 41 5.37 -6.24 0.54
N TRP A 42 6.51 -5.57 0.48
CA TRP A 42 6.56 -4.11 0.48
C TRP A 42 6.10 -3.49 -0.84
N ALA A 43 6.32 -4.17 -1.97
CA ALA A 43 5.76 -3.74 -3.26
C ALA A 43 4.22 -3.81 -3.25
N ILE A 44 3.65 -4.93 -2.80
CA ILE A 44 2.19 -5.08 -2.67
C ILE A 44 1.62 -4.06 -1.68
N ASN A 45 2.29 -3.86 -0.54
CA ASN A 45 1.88 -2.88 0.47
C ASN A 45 1.81 -1.45 -0.10
N THR A 46 2.79 -1.11 -0.93
CA THR A 46 2.87 0.20 -1.56
C THR A 46 1.73 0.38 -2.56
N CYS A 47 1.44 -0.65 -3.37
CA CYS A 47 0.32 -0.65 -4.31
C CYS A 47 -1.03 -0.49 -3.61
N ASP A 48 -1.29 -1.21 -2.52
CA ASP A 48 -2.56 -1.05 -1.77
C ASP A 48 -2.66 0.34 -1.15
N SER A 49 -1.56 0.85 -0.60
CA SER A 49 -1.55 2.17 0.04
C SER A 49 -1.79 3.28 -0.98
N LEU A 50 -1.29 3.16 -2.22
CA LEU A 50 -1.60 4.08 -3.32
C LEU A 50 -3.09 4.06 -3.66
N LEU A 51 -3.68 2.87 -3.80
CA LEU A 51 -5.10 2.71 -4.09
C LEU A 51 -5.99 3.30 -2.98
N LEU A 52 -5.70 2.95 -1.73
CA LEU A 52 -6.45 3.41 -0.57
C LEU A 52 -6.26 4.91 -0.32
N THR A 53 -5.08 5.47 -0.60
CA THR A 53 -4.86 6.92 -0.55
C THR A 53 -5.76 7.63 -1.55
N TRP A 54 -5.89 7.11 -2.78
CA TRP A 54 -6.73 7.72 -3.81
C TRP A 54 -8.22 7.67 -3.41
N CYS A 55 -8.68 6.53 -2.89
CA CYS A 55 -10.04 6.40 -2.35
C CYS A 55 -10.30 7.35 -1.17
N ALA A 56 -9.41 7.37 -0.18
CA ALA A 56 -9.52 8.21 1.02
C ALA A 56 -9.50 9.70 0.68
N PHE A 57 -8.63 10.11 -0.26
CA PHE A 57 -8.54 11.48 -0.73
C PHE A 57 -9.85 11.94 -1.39
N LEU A 58 -10.42 11.11 -2.28
CA LEU A 58 -11.71 11.40 -2.91
C LEU A 58 -12.87 11.44 -1.89
N ARG A 59 -12.79 10.63 -0.83
CA ARG A 59 -13.75 10.65 0.29
C ARG A 59 -13.51 11.77 1.30
N LYS A 60 -12.42 12.54 1.18
CA LYS A 60 -11.98 13.55 2.15
C LYS A 60 -11.74 12.98 3.56
N ASP A 61 -11.27 11.74 3.64
CA ASP A 61 -10.90 11.09 4.90
C ASP A 61 -9.43 11.37 5.24
N ALA A 62 -9.19 12.41 6.04
CA ALA A 62 -7.84 12.86 6.38
C ALA A 62 -7.03 11.80 7.15
N ALA A 63 -7.67 11.02 8.02
CA ALA A 63 -6.99 10.02 8.83
C ALA A 63 -6.46 8.87 7.96
N TYR A 64 -7.31 8.34 7.06
CA TYR A 64 -6.89 7.30 6.13
C TYR A 64 -5.95 7.82 5.05
N THR A 65 -6.10 9.07 4.58
CA THR A 65 -5.13 9.67 3.67
C THR A 65 -3.74 9.76 4.32
N LEU A 66 -3.64 10.27 5.55
CA LEU A 66 -2.36 10.39 6.26
C LEU A 66 -1.72 9.01 6.49
N LEU A 67 -2.51 8.04 6.97
CA LEU A 67 -2.04 6.68 7.24
C LEU A 67 -1.47 6.02 5.99
N ASN A 68 -2.20 6.08 4.87
CA ASN A 68 -1.77 5.42 3.64
C ASN A 68 -0.57 6.13 3.00
N ILE A 69 -0.47 7.46 3.10
CA ILE A 69 0.74 8.20 2.68
C ILE A 69 1.95 7.76 3.49
N PHE A 70 1.82 7.62 4.81
CA PHE A 70 2.90 7.09 5.64
C PHE A 70 3.39 5.72 5.14
N TRP A 71 2.46 4.81 4.83
CA TRP A 71 2.81 3.50 4.30
C TRP A 71 3.48 3.53 2.93
N ILE A 72 3.09 4.46 2.04
CA ILE A 72 3.77 4.69 0.77
C ILE A 72 5.23 5.11 1.03
N LEU A 73 5.45 6.07 1.93
CA LEU A 73 6.80 6.55 2.26
C LEU A 73 7.68 5.42 2.81
N MET A 74 7.16 4.63 3.75
CA MET A 74 7.87 3.48 4.29
C MET A 74 8.16 2.45 3.19
N GLY A 75 7.20 2.18 2.30
CA GLY A 75 7.39 1.30 1.16
C GLY A 75 8.54 1.75 0.25
N VAL A 76 8.58 3.04 -0.11
CA VAL A 76 9.67 3.60 -0.92
C VAL A 76 11.02 3.47 -0.22
N ILE A 77 11.11 3.83 1.06
CA ILE A 77 12.38 3.73 1.82
C ILE A 77 12.86 2.28 1.89
N VAL A 78 11.96 1.35 2.19
CA VAL A 78 12.31 -0.08 2.34
C VAL A 78 12.73 -0.69 1.01
N ILE A 79 12.01 -0.41 -0.07
CA ILE A 79 12.38 -0.87 -1.41
C ILE A 79 13.73 -0.28 -1.80
N ALA A 80 13.93 1.03 -1.63
CA ALA A 80 15.18 1.72 -1.93
C ALA A 80 16.39 1.17 -1.14
N ARG A 81 16.19 0.77 0.12
CA ARG A 81 17.21 0.06 0.91
C ARG A 81 17.51 -1.32 0.33
N THR A 82 16.46 -2.09 0.00
CA THR A 82 16.61 -3.47 -0.48
C THR A 82 17.30 -3.54 -1.85
N VAL A 83 17.08 -2.57 -2.73
CA VAL A 83 17.77 -2.49 -4.04
C VAL A 83 19.19 -1.90 -3.96
N GLY A 84 19.69 -1.58 -2.77
CA GLY A 84 21.03 -1.04 -2.57
C GLY A 84 21.20 0.44 -2.94
N PHE A 85 20.11 1.14 -3.30
CA PHE A 85 20.16 2.53 -3.73
C PHE A 85 20.55 3.50 -2.60
N LEU A 86 20.22 3.16 -1.35
CA LEU A 86 20.51 3.99 -0.18
C LEU A 86 21.86 3.70 0.51
N GLY A 87 22.67 2.76 0.02
CA GLY A 87 24.02 2.50 0.55
C GLY A 87 24.12 2.12 2.04
N LEU A 88 22.99 1.86 2.70
CA LEU A 88 22.90 1.42 4.08
C LEU A 88 22.73 -0.11 4.07
N THR A 89 23.82 -0.84 3.86
CA THR A 89 23.90 -2.29 4.06
C THR A 89 24.38 -2.60 5.47
#